data_AF-A0A1E7K7R2-F1
#
_entry.id   AF-A0A1E7K7R2-F1
#
_cell.length_a   1.000
_cell.length_b   1.000
_cell.length_c   1.000
_cell.angle_alpha   90.00
_cell.angle_beta   90.00
_cell.angle_gamma   90.00
#
_symmetry.space_group_name_H-M   'P 1'
#
loop_
_entity.id
_entity.type
_entity.pdbx_description
1 polymer ?
#
loop_
_entity_poly.entity_id
_entity_poly.type
_entity_poly.pdbx_seq_one_letter_code
_entity_poly.pdbx_strand_id
1 'polypeptide(L)'
;MSDGVEILLRRTDPEVPVPSYQHPGDAGCDLVTTEGAELAPGERAVLPTGISLALPEGYAAFVHPRSGLAARCGVSLVNAPGTVDAGYRGEIKVIVANLDPRETVRFERFDRIAQLVVQQVEKVRFREVEELPDSVRAAGGFGSTGGHAADRPARSAPADASGVTLQTAAQQKDYVAVGADRASDLRGQ
;
A
#
# COMPACT_ATOMS: atom_id res chain seq x y z
N MET A 1 28.04 -2.70 -3.03
CA MET A 1 26.74 -3.35 -2.79
C MET A 1 26.21 -2.71 -1.54
N SER A 2 25.01 -2.11 -1.56
CA SER A 2 24.44 -1.61 -0.31
C SER A 2 24.21 -2.83 0.57
N ASP A 3 24.85 -2.87 1.73
CA ASP A 3 24.39 -3.76 2.79
C ASP A 3 22.91 -3.43 3.01
N GLY A 4 22.06 -4.45 3.00
CA GLY A 4 20.62 -4.27 3.12
C GLY A 4 20.26 -3.59 4.45
N VAL A 5 19.01 -3.12 4.57
CA VAL A 5 18.51 -2.59 5.85
C VAL A 5 18.30 -3.76 6.81
N GLU A 6 18.99 -3.74 7.95
CA GLU A 6 18.80 -4.72 9.01
C GLU A 6 17.53 -4.40 9.81
N ILE A 7 16.65 -5.39 9.96
CA ILE A 7 15.40 -5.28 10.73
C ILE A 7 15.47 -6.28 11.89
N LEU A 8 15.28 -5.80 13.11
CA LEU A 8 15.21 -6.70 14.26
C LEU A 8 13.89 -7.48 14.22
N LEU A 9 13.98 -8.80 14.33
CA LEU A 9 12.84 -9.72 14.29
C LEU A 9 12.79 -10.54 15.57
N ARG A 10 11.60 -10.64 16.16
CA ARG A 10 11.27 -11.58 17.23
C ARG A 10 10.24 -12.57 16.70
N ARG A 11 10.52 -13.86 16.84
CA ARG A 11 9.54 -14.91 16.61
C ARG A 11 8.74 -15.14 17.88
N THR A 12 7.46 -14.80 17.88
CA THR A 12 6.51 -15.12 18.96
C THR A 12 6.19 -16.61 18.95
N ASP A 13 6.23 -17.24 17.77
CA ASP A 13 6.23 -18.69 17.57
C ASP A 13 7.62 -19.14 17.06
N PRO A 14 8.44 -19.83 17.89
CA PRO A 14 9.78 -20.28 17.49
C PRO A 14 9.82 -21.27 16.32
N GLU A 15 8.70 -21.92 15.99
CA GLU A 15 8.60 -22.86 14.87
C GLU A 15 8.43 -22.14 13.53
N VAL A 16 7.99 -20.88 13.53
CA VAL A 16 7.87 -20.08 12.31
C VAL A 16 9.26 -19.83 11.70
N PRO A 17 9.47 -20.10 10.40
CA PRO A 17 10.72 -19.76 9.74
C PRO A 17 10.90 -18.24 9.69
N VAL A 18 12.15 -17.79 9.74
CA VAL A 18 12.46 -16.37 9.48
C VAL A 18 12.01 -16.05 8.04
N PRO A 19 11.24 -14.96 7.83
CA PRO A 19 10.79 -14.58 6.50
C PRO A 19 11.97 -14.42 5.54
N SER A 20 11.83 -14.96 4.34
CA SER A 20 12.87 -14.94 3.30
C SER A 20 12.27 -14.63 1.94
N TYR A 21 13.06 -13.94 1.12
CA TYR A 21 12.76 -13.70 -0.29
C TYR A 21 12.90 -15.00 -1.07
N GLN A 22 11.93 -15.32 -1.93
CA GLN A 22 11.89 -16.61 -2.62
C GLN A 22 12.78 -16.61 -3.85
N HIS A 23 12.88 -15.47 -4.52
CA HIS A 23 13.68 -15.28 -5.73
C HIS A 23 14.51 -13.99 -5.67
N PRO A 24 15.63 -13.94 -6.40
CA PRO A 24 16.39 -12.70 -6.57
C PRO A 24 15.51 -11.59 -7.16
N GLY A 25 15.46 -10.45 -6.47
CA GLY A 25 14.70 -9.28 -6.89
C GLY A 25 13.25 -9.23 -6.42
N ASP A 26 12.77 -10.23 -5.66
CA ASP A 26 11.47 -10.15 -5.01
C ASP A 26 11.38 -8.91 -4.11
N ALA A 27 10.28 -8.16 -4.22
CA ALA A 27 10.07 -6.94 -3.45
C ALA A 27 9.72 -7.21 -1.98
N GLY A 28 9.08 -8.34 -1.70
CA GLY A 28 8.64 -8.72 -0.35
C GLY A 28 8.96 -10.16 -0.01
N CYS A 29 8.98 -10.45 1.30
CA CYS A 29 9.13 -11.80 1.83
C CYS A 29 7.76 -12.36 2.26
N ASP A 30 7.57 -13.66 2.10
CA ASP A 30 6.29 -14.30 2.44
C ASP A 30 6.07 -14.31 3.96
N LEU A 31 4.84 -14.04 4.38
CA LEU A 31 4.34 -14.20 5.74
C LEU A 31 3.47 -15.45 5.82
N VAL A 32 3.69 -16.25 6.86
CA VAL A 32 2.88 -17.45 7.14
C VAL A 32 1.82 -17.16 8.21
N THR A 33 0.82 -18.04 8.34
CA THR A 33 -0.07 -18.08 9.50
C THR A 33 0.43 -19.10 10.54
N THR A 34 0.22 -18.85 11.83
CA THR A 34 0.46 -19.84 12.90
C THR A 34 -0.79 -20.64 13.27
N GLU A 35 -1.94 -20.31 12.69
CA GLU A 35 -3.23 -20.92 13.00
C GLU A 35 -3.96 -21.30 11.70
N GLY A 36 -4.74 -22.39 11.77
CA GLY A 36 -5.64 -22.78 10.68
C GLY A 36 -6.95 -22.01 10.72
N ALA A 37 -7.57 -21.81 9.56
CA ALA A 37 -8.86 -21.16 9.43
C ALA A 37 -9.61 -21.61 8.17
N GLU A 38 -10.94 -21.53 8.22
CA GLU A 38 -11.83 -21.79 7.09
C GLU A 38 -12.75 -20.57 6.93
N LEU A 39 -12.80 -19.98 5.74
CA LEU A 39 -13.57 -18.78 5.45
C LEU A 39 -14.56 -19.08 4.33
N ALA A 40 -15.85 -19.10 4.66
CA ALA A 40 -16.92 -19.15 3.68
C ALA A 40 -16.94 -17.89 2.80
N PRO A 41 -17.64 -17.90 1.66
CA PRO A 41 -17.81 -16.71 0.82
C PRO A 41 -18.21 -15.45 1.61
N GLY A 42 -17.42 -14.38 1.45
CA GLY A 42 -17.64 -13.09 2.11
C GLY A 42 -17.14 -12.99 3.55
N GLU A 43 -16.61 -14.06 4.14
CA GLU A 43 -16.05 -14.04 5.50
C GLU A 43 -14.63 -13.44 5.54
N ARG A 44 -14.22 -13.07 6.75
CA ARG A 44 -12.87 -12.57 7.06
C ARG A 44 -12.37 -13.12 8.38
N ALA A 45 -11.06 -13.25 8.49
CA ALA A 45 -10.38 -13.69 9.72
C ALA A 45 -9.12 -12.86 9.96
N VAL A 46 -8.70 -12.76 11.22
CA VAL A 46 -7.41 -12.17 11.61
C VAL A 46 -6.46 -13.33 11.92
N LEU A 47 -5.47 -13.54 11.06
CA LEU A 47 -4.51 -14.63 11.19
C LEU A 47 -3.19 -14.12 11.77
N PRO A 48 -2.70 -14.69 12.89
CA PRO A 48 -1.38 -14.36 13.45
C PRO A 48 -0.25 -14.94 12.61
N THR A 49 0.89 -14.27 12.59
CA THR A 49 2.04 -14.66 11.76
C THR A 49 3.19 -15.27 12.54
N GLY A 50 3.17 -15.21 13.86
CA GLY A 50 4.27 -15.69 14.70
C GLY A 50 5.50 -14.78 14.71
N ILE A 51 5.42 -13.56 14.15
CA ILE A 51 6.55 -12.62 14.13
C ILE A 51 6.17 -11.21 14.57
N SER A 52 7.12 -10.54 15.21
CA SER A 52 7.14 -9.11 15.54
C SER A 52 8.40 -8.49 14.99
N LEU A 53 8.33 -7.24 14.56
CA LEU A 53 9.48 -6.51 14.01
C LEU A 53 9.76 -5.25 14.84
N ALA A 54 11.00 -4.78 14.79
CA ALA A 54 11.35 -3.40 15.11
C ALA A 54 11.95 -2.77 13.85
N LEU A 55 11.14 -1.97 13.15
CA LEU A 55 11.61 -1.22 11.99
C LEU A 55 12.35 0.05 12.47
N PRO A 56 13.40 0.48 11.75
CA PRO A 56 14.05 1.76 11.99
C PRO A 56 13.12 2.93 11.69
N GLU A 57 13.37 4.09 12.31
CA GLU A 57 12.65 5.33 11.98
C GLU A 57 12.86 5.70 10.50
N GLY A 58 11.82 6.24 9.86
CA GLY A 58 11.82 6.50 8.42
C GLY A 58 11.50 5.29 7.55
N TYR A 59 11.10 4.17 8.14
CA TYR A 59 10.63 2.98 7.43
C TYR A 59 9.23 2.56 7.89
N ALA A 60 8.49 1.96 6.97
CA ALA A 60 7.27 1.22 7.25
C ALA A 60 7.32 -0.13 6.54
N ALA A 61 6.57 -1.11 7.04
CA ALA A 61 6.37 -2.36 6.33
C ALA A 61 4.92 -2.48 5.87
N PHE A 62 4.73 -2.93 4.64
CA PHE A 62 3.44 -3.05 3.99
C PHE A 62 3.12 -4.51 3.74
N VAL A 63 1.99 -4.97 4.27
CA VAL A 63 1.48 -6.33 4.11
C VAL A 63 0.57 -6.36 2.88
N HIS A 64 1.01 -7.06 1.85
CA HIS A 64 0.36 -7.15 0.55
C HIS A 64 -0.30 -8.53 0.36
N PRO A 65 -1.42 -8.61 -0.39
CA PRO A 65 -1.94 -9.88 -0.86
C PRO A 65 -0.92 -10.63 -1.73
N ARG A 66 -0.96 -11.96 -1.70
CA ARG A 66 -0.20 -12.80 -2.64
C ARG A 66 -1.04 -13.00 -3.91
N SER A 67 -0.49 -12.66 -5.07
CA SER A 67 -1.21 -12.71 -6.35
C SER A 67 -1.80 -14.09 -6.67
N GLY A 68 -1.09 -15.17 -6.30
CA GLY A 68 -1.56 -16.53 -6.50
C GLY A 68 -2.81 -16.89 -5.69
N LEU A 69 -2.90 -16.45 -4.43
CA LEU A 69 -4.10 -16.67 -3.61
C LEU A 69 -5.26 -15.79 -4.08
N ALA A 70 -4.97 -14.54 -4.46
CA ALA A 70 -5.97 -13.63 -5.01
C ALA A 70 -6.60 -14.17 -6.30
N ALA A 71 -5.77 -14.64 -7.25
CA ALA A 71 -6.26 -15.10 -8.55
C ALA A 71 -6.94 -16.47 -8.50
N ARG A 72 -6.51 -17.38 -7.62
CA ARG A 72 -7.03 -18.76 -7.58
C ARG A 72 -8.15 -18.99 -6.57
N CYS A 73 -8.18 -18.22 -5.50
CA CYS A 73 -9.06 -18.47 -4.35
C CYS A 73 -9.84 -17.22 -3.92
N GLY A 74 -9.74 -16.11 -4.65
CA GLY A 74 -10.43 -14.86 -4.29
C GLY A 74 -9.93 -14.23 -2.98
N VAL A 75 -8.75 -14.60 -2.48
CA VAL A 75 -8.24 -14.08 -1.21
C VAL A 75 -7.70 -12.66 -1.37
N SER A 76 -8.17 -11.75 -0.52
CA SER A 76 -7.61 -10.40 -0.38
C SER A 76 -7.34 -10.10 1.09
N LEU A 77 -6.77 -8.92 1.36
CA LEU A 77 -6.65 -8.39 2.72
C LEU A 77 -7.58 -7.19 2.86
N VAL A 78 -8.35 -7.16 3.94
CA VAL A 78 -9.35 -6.09 4.18
C VAL A 78 -8.70 -4.71 4.23
N ASN A 79 -7.49 -4.63 4.77
CA ASN A 79 -6.74 -3.39 4.93
C ASN A 79 -5.57 -3.28 3.95
N ALA A 80 -5.59 -3.97 2.80
CA ALA A 80 -4.48 -3.94 1.84
C ALA A 80 -4.21 -2.51 1.28
N PRO A 81 -2.93 -2.08 1.22
CA PRO A 81 -1.78 -2.65 1.90
C PRO A 81 -1.84 -2.40 3.42
N GLY A 82 -1.68 -3.45 4.22
CA GLY A 82 -1.67 -3.32 5.69
C GLY A 82 -0.39 -2.61 6.14
N THR A 83 -0.51 -1.48 6.86
CA THR A 83 0.67 -0.70 7.28
C THR A 83 1.14 -1.11 8.67
N VAL A 84 2.42 -1.44 8.79
CA VAL A 84 3.12 -1.74 10.05
C VAL A 84 4.08 -0.58 10.34
N ASP A 85 3.77 0.17 11.38
CA ASP A 85 4.54 1.36 11.77
C ASP A 85 5.88 1.02 12.43
N ALA A 86 6.86 1.92 12.32
CA ALA A 86 8.16 1.76 12.97
C ALA A 86 8.09 1.65 14.51
N GLY A 87 7.06 2.23 15.13
CA GLY A 87 6.81 2.12 16.57
C GLY A 87 6.14 0.81 17.00
N TYR A 88 5.62 0.01 16.06
CA TYR A 88 4.89 -1.21 16.40
C TYR A 88 5.84 -2.32 16.88
N ARG A 89 5.50 -2.99 17.97
CA ARG A 89 6.25 -4.14 18.53
C ARG A 89 5.38 -5.36 18.77
N GLY A 90 4.09 -5.27 18.47
CA GLY A 90 3.18 -6.39 18.55
C GLY A 90 3.46 -7.42 17.47
N GLU A 91 2.72 -8.51 17.53
CA GLU A 91 2.74 -9.52 16.46
C GLU A 91 2.05 -8.97 15.20
N ILE A 92 2.67 -9.16 14.05
CA ILE A 92 2.03 -8.85 12.77
C ILE A 92 0.87 -9.82 12.57
N LYS A 93 -0.31 -9.29 12.30
CA LYS A 93 -1.52 -10.07 11.99
C LYS A 93 -2.05 -9.66 10.63
N VAL A 94 -2.63 -10.63 9.91
CA VAL A 94 -3.12 -10.47 8.55
C VAL A 94 -4.64 -10.60 8.55
N ILE A 95 -5.34 -9.58 8.08
CA ILE A 95 -6.81 -9.58 8.00
C ILE A 95 -7.23 -10.12 6.63
N VAL A 96 -7.26 -11.45 6.50
CA VAL A 96 -7.64 -12.12 5.26
C VAL A 96 -9.16 -12.05 5.04
N ALA A 97 -9.58 -11.90 3.80
CA ALA A 97 -10.97 -11.95 3.37
C ALA A 97 -11.12 -12.89 2.18
N ASN A 98 -12.20 -13.68 2.19
CA ASN A 98 -12.61 -14.47 1.04
C ASN A 98 -13.58 -13.68 0.17
N LEU A 99 -13.12 -13.26 -1.01
CA LEU A 99 -13.93 -12.56 -2.00
C LEU A 99 -14.50 -13.49 -3.08
N ASP A 100 -14.20 -14.80 -3.01
CA ASP A 100 -14.87 -15.76 -3.86
C ASP A 100 -16.36 -15.86 -3.45
N PRO A 101 -17.31 -15.72 -4.39
CA PRO A 101 -18.73 -15.73 -4.06
C PRO A 101 -19.31 -17.14 -3.82
N ARG A 102 -18.52 -18.20 -3.98
CA ARG A 102 -19.02 -19.59 -4.00
C ARG A 102 -18.16 -20.54 -3.18
N GLU A 103 -16.84 -20.45 -3.31
CA GLU A 103 -15.91 -21.40 -2.74
C GLU A 103 -15.40 -20.95 -1.37
N THR A 104 -15.33 -21.89 -0.44
CA THR A 104 -14.68 -21.69 0.86
C THR A 104 -13.17 -21.81 0.70
N VAL A 105 -12.42 -20.88 1.30
CA VAL A 105 -10.95 -20.98 1.38
C VAL A 105 -10.52 -21.52 2.72
N ARG A 106 -9.51 -22.40 2.71
CA ARG A 106 -8.91 -23.00 3.90
C ARG A 106 -7.45 -22.59 4.01
N PHE A 107 -7.03 -22.32 5.23
CA PHE A 107 -5.67 -22.03 5.62
C PHE A 107 -5.23 -23.04 6.66
N GLU A 108 -4.04 -23.57 6.50
CA GLU A 108 -3.37 -24.42 7.47
C GLU A 108 -2.22 -23.67 8.14
N ARG A 109 -1.79 -24.15 9.31
CA ARG A 109 -0.61 -23.62 9.98
C ARG A 109 0.58 -23.69 9.01
N PHE A 110 1.32 -22.59 8.94
CA PHE A 110 2.45 -22.32 8.05
C PHE A 110 2.12 -22.08 6.57
N ASP A 111 0.83 -22.00 6.20
CA ASP A 111 0.48 -21.48 4.88
C ASP A 111 0.95 -20.04 4.71
N ARG A 112 1.51 -19.76 3.54
CA ARG A 112 1.94 -18.41 3.14
C ARG A 112 0.73 -17.60 2.71
N ILE A 113 0.30 -16.66 3.54
CA ILE A 113 -0.97 -15.94 3.41
C ILE A 113 -0.84 -14.51 2.89
N ALA A 114 0.32 -13.88 3.09
CA ALA A 114 0.61 -12.51 2.65
C ALA A 114 2.09 -12.36 2.30
N GLN A 115 2.49 -11.19 1.82
CA GLN A 115 3.90 -10.83 1.65
C GLN A 115 4.17 -9.48 2.31
N LEU A 116 5.34 -9.30 2.89
CA LEU A 116 5.77 -8.10 3.58
C LEU A 116 6.79 -7.33 2.72
N VAL A 117 6.50 -6.08 2.40
CA VAL A 117 7.40 -5.17 1.68
C VAL A 117 7.85 -4.07 2.64
N VAL A 118 9.15 -3.95 2.89
CA VAL A 118 9.71 -2.88 3.73
C VAL A 118 10.16 -1.73 2.84
N GLN A 119 9.74 -0.50 3.16
CA GLN A 119 10.08 0.68 2.36
C GLN A 119 10.45 1.86 3.25
N GLN A 120 11.29 2.73 2.71
CA GLN A 120 11.48 4.07 3.28
C GLN A 120 10.21 4.90 3.08
N VAL A 121 9.87 5.68 4.10
CA VAL A 121 8.72 6.58 4.11
C VAL A 121 9.14 7.95 4.65
N GLU A 122 8.65 9.01 4.01
CA GLU A 122 8.96 10.37 4.41
C GLU A 122 8.05 10.88 5.52
N LYS A 123 8.64 11.59 6.49
CA LYS A 123 7.87 12.31 7.51
C LYS A 123 7.47 13.68 6.97
N VAL A 124 6.25 13.78 6.47
CA VAL A 124 5.74 15.03 5.88
C VAL A 124 5.38 16.08 6.93
N ARG A 125 5.49 17.35 6.55
CA ARG A 125 4.92 18.49 7.29
C ARG A 125 3.89 19.15 6.40
N PHE A 126 2.68 19.35 6.92
CA PHE A 126 1.63 20.05 6.21
C PHE A 126 1.82 21.57 6.35
N ARG A 127 1.71 22.29 5.22
CA ARG A 127 1.63 23.75 5.17
C ARG A 127 0.32 24.12 4.49
N GLU A 128 -0.59 24.70 5.25
CA GLU A 128 -1.87 25.19 4.73
C GLU A 128 -1.67 26.43 3.84
N VAL A 129 -2.41 26.51 2.73
CA VAL A 129 -2.39 27.60 1.74
C VAL A 129 -3.81 27.84 1.24
N GLU A 130 -4.10 29.06 0.75
CA GLU A 130 -5.42 29.39 0.20
C GLU A 130 -5.70 28.67 -1.12
N GLU A 131 -4.68 28.53 -1.98
CA GLU A 131 -4.81 27.88 -3.29
C GLU A 131 -3.59 26.98 -3.58
N LEU A 132 -3.83 25.83 -4.22
CA LEU A 132 -2.78 24.94 -4.71
C LEU A 132 -2.32 25.37 -6.12
N PRO A 133 -1.05 25.14 -6.49
CA PRO A 133 -0.59 25.37 -7.86
C PRO A 133 -1.31 24.49 -8.89
N ASP A 134 -1.43 25.00 -10.12
CA ASP A 134 -1.95 24.23 -11.25
C ASP A 134 -1.10 22.97 -11.53
N SER A 135 -1.74 21.92 -12.03
CA SER A 135 -1.06 20.72 -12.54
C SER A 135 -1.75 20.19 -13.80
N VAL A 136 -1.02 19.43 -14.62
CA VAL A 136 -1.57 18.80 -15.83
C VAL A 136 -2.79 17.93 -15.52
N ARG A 137 -2.80 17.28 -14.35
CA ARG A 137 -3.92 16.45 -13.91
C ARG A 137 -5.07 17.28 -13.30
N ALA A 138 -4.77 18.43 -12.68
CA ALA A 138 -5.73 19.28 -11.97
C ALA A 138 -6.72 18.46 -11.13
N ALA A 139 -8.02 18.66 -11.31
CA ALA A 139 -9.09 17.92 -10.62
C ALA A 139 -9.43 16.55 -11.27
N GLY A 140 -8.69 16.08 -12.27
CA GLY A 140 -8.93 14.82 -12.96
C GLY A 140 -8.61 13.58 -12.09
N GLY A 141 -9.64 12.78 -11.79
CA GLY A 141 -9.55 11.52 -11.07
C GLY A 141 -10.61 10.52 -11.53
N PHE A 142 -10.68 9.33 -10.90
CA PHE A 142 -11.75 8.34 -11.12
C PHE A 142 -11.98 7.94 -12.59
N GLY A 143 -10.91 7.60 -13.32
CA GLY A 143 -11.02 7.22 -14.74
C GLY A 143 -11.00 8.41 -15.71
N SER A 144 -10.48 9.58 -15.29
CA SER A 144 -10.37 10.78 -16.15
C SER A 144 -9.53 10.59 -17.42
N THR A 145 -8.73 9.52 -17.51
CA THR A 145 -7.99 9.13 -18.72
C THR A 145 -8.77 8.18 -19.63
N GLY A 146 -9.96 7.75 -19.21
CA GLY A 146 -10.73 6.67 -19.83
C GLY A 146 -9.95 5.36 -19.88
N GLY A 147 -10.35 4.50 -20.82
CA GLY A 147 -9.69 3.22 -21.10
C GLY A 147 -10.57 2.00 -20.85
N HIS A 148 -11.69 2.16 -20.16
CA HIS A 148 -12.68 1.11 -19.96
C HIS A 148 -14.06 1.49 -20.51
N ALA A 149 -14.83 0.51 -20.98
CA ALA A 149 -16.19 0.76 -21.49
C ALA A 149 -17.13 1.34 -20.42
N ALA A 150 -16.83 1.11 -19.14
CA ALA A 150 -17.56 1.68 -18.01
C ALA A 150 -17.28 3.18 -17.80
N ASP A 151 -16.21 3.72 -18.39
CA ASP A 151 -15.85 5.14 -18.28
C ASP A 151 -16.59 5.99 -19.33
N ARG A 152 -17.35 5.35 -20.25
CA ARG A 152 -18.17 6.07 -21.22
C ARG A 152 -19.40 6.62 -20.49
N PRO A 153 -19.67 7.94 -20.58
CA PRO A 153 -20.93 8.47 -20.07
C PRO A 153 -22.09 7.74 -20.75
N ALA A 154 -23.12 7.38 -19.97
CA ALA A 154 -24.36 6.86 -20.52
C ALA A 154 -24.84 7.82 -21.62
N ARG A 155 -25.16 7.30 -22.81
CA ARG A 155 -25.56 8.13 -23.96
C ARG A 155 -26.72 9.05 -23.54
N SER A 156 -26.46 10.34 -23.39
CA SER A 156 -27.50 11.34 -23.28
C SER A 156 -28.19 11.49 -24.64
N ALA A 157 -29.52 11.53 -24.63
CA ALA A 157 -30.34 11.86 -25.80
C ALA A 157 -29.91 13.24 -26.38
N PRO A 158 -30.08 13.48 -27.71
CA PRO A 158 -29.52 14.67 -28.34
C PRO A 158 -30.24 15.93 -27.84
N ALA A 159 -29.46 16.89 -27.34
CA ALA A 159 -29.89 18.25 -27.08
C ALA A 159 -29.35 19.17 -28.17
N ASP A 160 -30.23 20.05 -28.65
CA ASP A 160 -30.04 20.99 -29.76
C ASP A 160 -28.84 21.92 -29.61
N ALA A 161 -28.26 22.27 -30.76
CA ALA A 161 -27.07 23.09 -30.88
C ALA A 161 -27.34 24.59 -30.67
N SER A 162 -26.58 25.22 -29.76
CA SER A 162 -26.14 26.62 -29.92
C SER A 162 -24.87 26.85 -29.10
N GLY A 163 -23.83 27.35 -29.76
CA GLY A 163 -22.46 27.37 -29.25
C GLY A 163 -22.06 28.67 -28.57
N VAL A 164 -21.01 28.62 -27.75
CA VAL A 164 -20.14 29.74 -27.39
C VAL A 164 -18.73 29.19 -27.14
N THR A 165 -17.73 29.75 -27.83
CA THR A 165 -16.30 29.48 -27.67
C THR A 165 -15.72 30.34 -26.55
N LEU A 166 -14.98 29.75 -25.60
CA LEU A 166 -14.14 30.49 -24.65
C LEU A 166 -12.67 30.16 -24.87
N GLN A 167 -11.89 31.22 -25.04
CA GLN A 167 -10.47 31.25 -25.35
C GLN A 167 -9.68 31.32 -24.04
N THR A 168 -8.76 30.38 -23.78
CA THR A 168 -7.90 30.38 -22.59
C THR A 168 -6.49 30.84 -22.95
N ALA A 169 -5.97 31.82 -22.21
CA ALA A 169 -4.58 32.24 -22.24
C ALA A 169 -3.88 31.71 -20.98
N ALA A 170 -2.82 30.91 -21.15
CA ALA A 170 -1.99 30.41 -20.06
C ALA A 170 -0.84 31.39 -19.79
N GLN A 171 -0.70 31.84 -18.53
CA GLN A 171 0.50 32.52 -18.05
C GLN A 171 1.25 31.58 -17.11
N GLN A 172 2.49 31.27 -17.50
CA GLN A 172 3.41 30.40 -16.79
C GLN A 172 4.15 31.21 -15.71
N LYS A 173 4.14 30.74 -14.45
CA LYS A 173 4.98 31.29 -13.38
C LYS A 173 5.97 30.23 -12.93
N ASP A 174 7.25 30.57 -13.03
CA ASP A 174 8.39 29.73 -12.69
C ASP A 174 8.44 29.41 -11.18
N TYR A 175 8.68 28.15 -10.86
CA TYR A 175 8.78 27.64 -9.49
C TYR A 175 10.26 27.55 -9.09
N VAL A 176 10.65 28.23 -8.02
CA VAL A 176 12.00 28.08 -7.44
C VAL A 176 11.98 26.92 -6.45
N ALA A 177 12.82 25.91 -6.70
CA ALA A 177 13.07 24.83 -5.76
C ALA A 177 13.65 25.40 -4.46
N VAL A 178 13.05 25.06 -3.31
CA VAL A 178 13.62 25.41 -2.00
C VAL A 178 14.84 24.50 -1.80
N GLY A 179 16.02 25.10 -1.92
CA GLY A 179 17.30 24.45 -1.68
C GLY A 179 17.40 23.94 -0.25
N ALA A 180 17.90 22.71 -0.11
CA ALA A 180 18.35 22.17 1.15
C ALA A 180 19.66 22.87 1.55
N ASP A 181 19.58 23.86 2.44
CA ASP A 181 20.78 24.39 3.06
C ASP A 181 21.23 23.50 4.23
N ARG A 182 22.51 23.14 4.16
CA ARG A 182 23.23 22.33 5.14
C ARG A 182 23.55 23.17 6.39
N ALA A 183 23.44 22.50 7.53
CA ALA A 183 24.28 22.59 8.72
C ALA A 183 24.67 23.98 9.27
N SER A 184 24.21 24.29 10.49
CA SER A 184 25.08 24.84 11.53
C SER A 184 24.46 24.72 12.93
N ASP A 185 25.28 24.22 13.84
CA ASP A 185 25.32 24.47 15.29
C ASP A 185 24.08 24.30 16.16
N LEU A 186 24.11 23.24 16.99
CA LEU A 186 23.97 23.41 18.45
C LEU A 186 24.88 22.41 19.18
N ARG A 187 26.10 22.87 19.49
CA ARG A 187 26.88 22.42 20.65
C ARG A 187 26.72 23.47 21.76
N GLY A 188 26.30 23.03 22.94
CA GLY A 188 26.61 23.67 24.23
C GLY A 188 25.62 24.70 24.76
N GLN A 189 24.73 24.27 25.66
CA GLN A 189 24.74 24.59 27.10
C GLN A 189 23.79 23.64 27.83
#